data_AF-A0A9X8T2I0-F1
#
_entry.id   AF-A0A9X8T2I0-F1
#
_cell.length_a   1.000
_cell.length_b   1.000
_cell.length_c   1.000
_cell.angle_alpha   90.00
_cell.angle_beta   90.00
_cell.angle_gamma   90.00
#
_symmetry.space_group_name_H-M   'P 1'
#
loop_
_entity.id
_entity.type
_entity.pdbx_description
1 polymer ?
#
loop_
_entity_poly.entity_id
_entity_poly.type
_entity_poly.pdbx_seq_one_letter_code
_entity_poly.pdbx_strand_id
1 'polypeptide(L)'
;MYVDGYLRHFLLNNGEDQFVEIDYEEALYEQYKKNDYKQIDVVLTKEEFKDKKVVTKVPTEKLSSWYQESGAVASIIETDAFAYIEERLCLNTSDYVERKSSGGLGLTDYAKENGEECFLQFITDENGELKYVTLPSALASKTFNYYDHISEDLLAQYGLVNQMSSEMLKAINNLEFGEALKKLMSKNICNYSFRLLEDTTGLDKGTISNMRKGNNLTKLNVVSACLGIHIPSRVSKKMLKLAEITLDLDLPGNKGIENNTYDMMIHLKWATDYSDVYDELVNQKLEYLIKQPKI
;
A
#
# COMPACT_ATOMS: atom_id res chain seq x y z
N MET A 1 35.25 5.24 0.87
CA MET A 1 35.23 5.49 -0.58
C MET A 1 33.96 6.18 -1.09
N TYR A 2 32.97 6.51 -0.24
CA TYR A 2 31.80 7.33 -0.60
C TYR A 2 31.96 8.83 -0.26
N VAL A 3 32.76 9.14 0.77
CA VAL A 3 33.04 10.51 1.23
C VAL A 3 33.85 11.31 0.21
N ASP A 4 34.72 10.64 -0.56
CA ASP A 4 35.63 11.29 -1.52
C ASP A 4 34.90 11.77 -2.79
N GLY A 5 33.84 11.08 -3.22
CA GLY A 5 33.02 11.48 -4.36
C GLY A 5 32.16 12.72 -4.07
N TYR A 6 31.56 12.76 -2.87
CA TYR A 6 30.71 13.87 -2.42
C TYR A 6 31.51 15.16 -2.25
N LEU A 7 32.62 15.12 -1.50
CA LEU A 7 33.48 16.29 -1.28
C LEU A 7 34.00 16.86 -2.60
N ARG A 8 34.33 16.00 -3.56
CA ARG A 8 34.81 16.42 -4.87
C ARG A 8 33.71 17.12 -5.70
N HIS A 9 32.47 16.66 -5.62
CA HIS A 9 31.33 17.33 -6.26
C HIS A 9 31.05 18.70 -5.63
N PHE A 10 30.97 18.75 -4.29
CA PHE A 10 30.70 19.97 -3.52
C PHE A 10 31.72 21.08 -3.81
N LEU A 11 33.01 20.73 -3.83
CA LEU A 11 34.09 21.69 -4.07
C LEU A 11 34.15 22.18 -5.52
N LEU A 12 33.80 21.34 -6.51
CA LEU A 12 33.84 21.70 -7.93
C LEU A 12 32.63 22.53 -8.38
N ASN A 13 31.51 22.45 -7.65
CA ASN A 13 30.27 23.15 -7.96
C ASN A 13 29.96 24.28 -6.97
N ASN A 14 31.00 24.96 -6.45
CA ASN A 14 30.86 26.14 -5.57
C ASN A 14 29.96 25.94 -4.33
N GLY A 15 30.03 24.77 -3.70
CA GLY A 15 29.27 24.46 -2.49
C GLY A 15 27.83 24.02 -2.75
N GLU A 16 27.50 23.65 -3.99
CA GLU A 16 26.21 23.05 -4.32
C GLU A 16 26.15 21.62 -3.74
N ASP A 17 25.25 21.44 -2.77
CA ASP A 17 25.03 20.16 -2.10
C ASP A 17 24.28 19.19 -3.03
N GLN A 18 24.84 18.01 -3.23
CA GLN A 18 24.23 16.98 -4.07
C GLN A 18 23.06 16.27 -3.38
N PHE A 19 22.95 16.44 -2.05
CA PHE A 19 21.82 16.04 -1.23
C PHE A 19 21.15 17.30 -0.70
N VAL A 20 20.49 18.05 -1.59
CA VAL A 20 19.46 18.97 -1.11
C VAL A 20 18.37 18.07 -0.51
N GLU A 21 18.35 17.92 0.81
CA GLU A 21 17.15 17.59 1.55
C GLU A 21 16.16 18.73 1.29
N ILE A 22 15.50 18.67 0.13
CA ILE A 22 14.17 19.24 0.03
C ILE A 22 13.37 18.34 0.94
N ASP A 23 13.12 18.81 2.15
CA ASP A 23 12.16 18.20 3.04
C ASP A 23 10.81 18.30 2.31
N TYR A 24 10.53 17.29 1.49
CA TYR A 24 9.38 17.23 0.60
C TYR A 24 8.09 17.34 1.42
N GLU A 25 8.14 16.95 2.69
CA GLU A 25 7.07 17.19 3.68
C GLU A 25 6.85 18.69 3.89
N GLU A 26 7.89 19.47 4.18
CA GLU A 26 7.77 20.92 4.41
C GLU A 26 7.24 21.66 3.17
N ALA A 27 7.71 21.29 1.97
CA ALA A 27 7.28 21.92 0.72
C ALA A 27 5.82 21.58 0.33
N LEU A 28 5.39 20.32 0.49
CA LEU A 28 3.99 19.93 0.29
C LEU A 28 3.10 20.54 1.38
N TYR A 29 3.53 20.51 2.63
CA TYR A 29 2.81 21.04 3.78
C TYR A 29 2.57 22.56 3.67
N GLU A 30 3.57 23.33 3.21
CA GLU A 30 3.47 24.77 2.90
C GLU A 30 2.47 25.04 1.76
N GLN A 31 2.45 24.20 0.73
CA GLN A 31 1.52 24.34 -0.39
C GLN A 31 0.07 24.02 0.03
N TYR A 32 -0.14 22.98 0.84
CA TYR A 32 -1.47 22.58 1.29
C TYR A 32 -2.02 23.47 2.41
N LYS A 33 -1.19 24.11 3.24
CA LYS A 33 -1.63 25.10 4.25
C LYS A 33 -2.34 26.32 3.67
N LYS A 34 -2.09 26.66 2.40
CA LYS A 34 -2.65 27.86 1.76
C LYS A 34 -4.10 27.71 1.29
N ASN A 35 -4.62 26.49 1.22
CA ASN A 35 -5.96 26.22 0.76
C ASN A 35 -6.88 25.94 1.96
N ASP A 36 -7.93 26.77 2.10
CA ASP A 36 -8.93 26.67 3.17
C ASP A 36 -9.95 25.59 2.77
N TYR A 37 -9.69 24.33 3.15
CA TYR A 37 -10.58 23.22 2.86
C TYR A 37 -11.61 23.02 3.97
N LYS A 38 -12.80 22.55 3.60
CA LYS A 38 -13.85 22.22 4.56
C LYS A 38 -13.37 21.09 5.47
N GLN A 39 -13.20 21.39 6.75
CA GLN A 39 -12.88 20.40 7.77
C GLN A 39 -14.02 19.36 7.86
N ILE A 40 -13.69 18.08 7.68
CA ILE A 40 -14.64 16.96 7.75
C ILE A 40 -14.36 15.99 8.91
N ASP A 41 -13.26 16.17 9.66
CA ASP A 41 -13.04 15.39 10.87
C ASP A 41 -14.06 15.75 11.95
N VAL A 42 -14.47 14.73 12.71
CA VAL A 42 -15.46 14.85 13.77
C VAL A 42 -14.81 14.71 15.13
N VAL A 43 -15.27 15.52 16.09
CA VAL A 43 -14.89 15.37 17.50
C VAL A 43 -16.00 14.58 18.19
N LEU A 44 -15.68 13.35 18.57
CA LEU A 44 -16.64 12.47 19.20
C LEU A 44 -16.91 12.87 20.65
N THR A 45 -18.18 13.06 20.98
CA THR A 45 -18.64 13.29 22.35
C THR A 45 -18.72 11.98 23.15
N LYS A 46 -18.77 12.08 24.48
CA LYS A 46 -18.96 10.91 25.36
C LYS A 46 -20.24 10.15 25.08
N GLU A 47 -21.30 10.85 24.65
CA GLU A 47 -22.57 10.23 24.29
C GLU A 47 -22.48 9.48 22.96
N GLU A 48 -21.75 10.00 21.98
CA GLU A 48 -21.50 9.28 20.74
C GLU A 48 -20.64 8.05 20.96
N PHE A 49 -19.72 8.05 21.92
CA PHE A 49 -18.97 6.85 22.29
C PHE A 49 -19.76 5.83 23.10
N LYS A 50 -20.93 6.22 23.62
CA LYS A 50 -21.77 5.33 24.41
C LYS A 50 -22.17 4.14 23.54
N ASP A 51 -21.86 2.94 24.04
CA ASP A 51 -22.15 1.66 23.38
C ASP A 51 -21.34 1.39 22.09
N LYS A 52 -20.24 2.13 21.86
CA LYS A 52 -19.30 1.88 20.77
C LYS A 52 -18.02 1.22 21.27
N LYS A 53 -17.39 0.41 20.41
CA LYS A 53 -16.13 -0.29 20.70
C LYS A 53 -15.05 0.13 19.72
N VAL A 54 -13.84 0.38 20.24
CA VAL A 54 -12.64 0.58 19.42
C VAL A 54 -12.03 -0.79 19.08
N VAL A 55 -11.76 -1.00 17.80
CA VAL A 55 -11.19 -2.23 17.24
C VAL A 55 -10.00 -1.85 16.36
N THR A 56 -8.85 -2.50 16.56
CA THR A 56 -7.66 -2.32 15.72
C THR A 56 -7.30 -3.58 14.93
N LYS A 57 -7.76 -4.74 15.39
CA LYS A 57 -7.57 -6.03 14.73
C LYS A 57 -8.84 -6.43 13.99
N VAL A 58 -8.76 -6.50 12.67
CA VAL A 58 -9.91 -6.70 11.77
C VAL A 58 -9.56 -7.79 10.76
N PRO A 59 -10.29 -8.92 10.72
CA PRO A 59 -10.07 -9.98 9.73
C PRO A 59 -10.28 -9.48 8.30
N THR A 60 -9.60 -10.13 7.35
CA THR A 60 -9.60 -9.77 5.92
C THR A 60 -11.01 -9.58 5.36
N GLU A 61 -11.91 -10.53 5.61
CA GLU A 61 -13.28 -10.50 5.07
C GLU A 61 -14.03 -9.25 5.51
N LYS A 62 -13.90 -8.91 6.80
CA LYS A 62 -14.56 -7.74 7.40
C LYS A 62 -13.95 -6.44 6.89
N LEU A 63 -12.62 -6.36 6.82
CA LEU A 63 -11.94 -5.18 6.27
C LEU A 63 -12.28 -4.98 4.79
N SER A 64 -12.46 -6.06 4.04
CA SER A 64 -12.80 -6.00 2.61
C SER A 64 -14.21 -5.45 2.38
N SER A 65 -15.20 -5.89 3.17
CA SER A 65 -16.55 -5.29 3.16
C SER A 65 -16.50 -3.80 3.54
N TRP A 66 -15.75 -3.44 4.59
CA TRP A 66 -15.59 -2.04 4.95
C TRP A 66 -14.90 -1.21 3.87
N TYR A 67 -13.88 -1.73 3.20
CA TYR A 67 -13.24 -1.06 2.07
C TYR A 67 -14.23 -0.78 0.92
N GLN A 68 -15.16 -1.70 0.65
CA GLN A 68 -16.17 -1.52 -0.40
C GLN A 68 -17.30 -0.55 0.00
N GLU A 69 -17.68 -0.53 1.28
CA GLU A 69 -18.87 0.19 1.76
C GLU A 69 -18.56 1.55 2.41
N SER A 70 -17.34 1.76 2.89
CA SER A 70 -16.92 2.96 3.61
C SER A 70 -16.04 3.85 2.73
N GLY A 71 -16.54 5.05 2.44
CA GLY A 71 -15.76 6.09 1.75
C GLY A 71 -14.47 6.44 2.50
N ALA A 72 -14.50 6.45 3.84
CA ALA A 72 -13.34 6.83 4.64
C ALA A 72 -12.27 5.74 4.63
N VAL A 73 -12.68 4.47 4.79
CA VAL A 73 -11.75 3.33 4.74
C VAL A 73 -11.12 3.23 3.35
N ALA A 74 -11.91 3.32 2.28
CA ALA A 74 -11.41 3.32 0.92
C ALA A 74 -10.40 4.45 0.69
N SER A 75 -10.78 5.70 0.99
CA SER A 75 -9.92 6.87 0.86
C SER A 75 -8.58 6.71 1.58
N ILE A 76 -8.59 6.18 2.81
CA ILE A 76 -7.36 6.00 3.59
C ILE A 76 -6.49 4.87 3.02
N ILE A 77 -7.07 3.72 2.69
CA ILE A 77 -6.31 2.56 2.17
C ILE A 77 -5.66 2.86 0.82
N GLU A 78 -6.34 3.61 -0.05
CA GLU A 78 -5.83 3.97 -1.38
C GLU A 78 -4.60 4.91 -1.35
N THR A 79 -4.28 5.52 -0.20
CA THR A 79 -3.07 6.34 -0.05
C THR A 79 -1.78 5.54 -0.01
N ASP A 80 -1.86 4.22 0.20
CA ASP A 80 -0.77 3.32 0.61
C ASP A 80 -0.10 3.68 1.95
N ALA A 81 -0.59 4.68 2.70
CA ALA A 81 0.03 5.10 3.96
C ALA A 81 -0.06 4.01 5.05
N PHE A 82 -0.95 3.03 4.88
CA PHE A 82 -1.12 1.89 5.78
C PHE A 82 -0.86 0.57 5.06
N ALA A 83 -0.11 -0.32 5.72
CA ALA A 83 0.09 -1.71 5.35
C ALA A 83 -0.83 -2.61 6.19
N TYR A 84 -1.51 -3.57 5.56
CA TYR A 84 -2.30 -4.57 6.27
C TYR A 84 -1.42 -5.77 6.66
N ILE A 85 -1.09 -5.88 7.94
CA ILE A 85 -0.16 -6.87 8.49
C ILE A 85 -0.75 -7.40 9.80
N GLU A 86 -0.77 -8.72 9.99
CA GLU A 86 -1.26 -9.37 11.22
C GLU A 86 -2.70 -8.93 11.61
N GLU A 87 -3.57 -8.79 10.61
CA GLU A 87 -4.96 -8.31 10.72
C GLU A 87 -5.09 -6.86 11.22
N ARG A 88 -4.06 -6.03 11.04
CA ARG A 88 -4.05 -4.61 11.44
C ARG A 88 -3.63 -3.73 10.27
N LEU A 89 -4.24 -2.55 10.12
CA LEU A 89 -3.73 -1.50 9.24
C LEU A 89 -2.73 -0.65 10.02
N CYS A 90 -1.45 -0.79 9.69
CA CYS A 90 -0.33 -0.15 10.36
C CYS A 90 0.34 0.88 9.45
N LEU A 91 0.74 2.04 9.98
CA LEU A 91 1.51 3.03 9.25
C LEU A 91 2.72 2.40 8.55
N ASN A 92 2.81 2.61 7.24
CA ASN A 92 3.86 2.02 6.41
C ASN A 92 5.14 2.88 6.42
N THR A 93 5.77 2.99 7.58
CA THR A 93 7.08 3.61 7.77
C THR A 93 8.05 2.61 8.40
N SER A 94 9.35 2.85 8.26
CA SER A 94 10.39 1.95 8.79
C SER A 94 10.37 1.79 10.31
N ASP A 95 9.74 2.72 11.03
CA ASP A 95 9.59 2.65 12.48
C ASP A 95 8.61 1.55 12.91
N TYR A 96 7.61 1.27 12.05
CA TYR A 96 6.50 0.37 12.38
C TYR A 96 6.45 -0.90 11.53
N VAL A 97 6.95 -0.84 10.31
CA VAL A 97 6.94 -1.94 9.33
C VAL A 97 8.36 -2.25 8.88
N GLU A 98 8.73 -3.52 8.97
CA GLU A 98 10.03 -4.02 8.54
C GLU A 98 9.91 -5.15 7.52
N ARG A 99 10.94 -5.33 6.70
CA ARG A 99 11.04 -6.47 5.79
C ARG A 99 11.73 -7.64 6.49
N LYS A 100 11.02 -8.75 6.62
CA LYS A 100 11.52 -10.01 7.19
C LYS A 100 12.56 -10.65 6.26
N SER A 101 13.35 -11.57 6.81
CA SER A 101 14.34 -12.35 6.05
C SER A 101 13.71 -13.21 4.93
N SER A 102 12.42 -13.54 5.03
CA SER A 102 11.65 -14.21 3.99
C SER A 102 11.36 -13.32 2.77
N GLY A 103 11.61 -12.01 2.88
CA GLY A 103 11.18 -11.02 1.89
C GLY A 103 9.82 -10.38 2.21
N GLY A 104 9.04 -10.99 3.11
CA GLY A 104 7.76 -10.50 3.59
C GLY A 104 7.81 -9.24 4.42
N LEU A 105 6.66 -8.58 4.64
CA LEU A 105 6.56 -7.46 5.58
C LEU A 105 6.05 -7.93 6.96
N GLY A 106 6.49 -7.24 8.01
CA GLY A 106 6.13 -7.52 9.40
C GLY A 106 6.04 -6.26 10.24
N LEU A 107 5.37 -6.39 11.38
CA LEU A 107 5.38 -5.34 12.40
C LEU A 107 6.72 -5.37 13.14
N THR A 108 7.32 -4.20 13.35
CA THR A 108 8.45 -4.04 14.26
C THR A 108 8.00 -4.34 15.69
N ASP A 109 8.95 -4.67 16.58
CA ASP A 109 8.62 -4.87 18.00
C ASP A 109 8.07 -3.57 18.63
N TYR A 110 8.57 -2.41 18.18
CA TYR A 110 8.04 -1.11 18.58
C TYR A 110 6.54 -0.96 18.25
N ALA A 111 6.12 -1.29 17.02
CA ALA A 111 4.71 -1.21 16.62
C ALA A 111 3.82 -2.16 17.41
N LYS A 112 4.32 -3.35 17.78
CA LYS A 112 3.56 -4.33 18.59
C LYS A 112 3.29 -3.79 19.99
N GLU A 113 4.25 -3.08 20.58
CA GLU A 113 4.17 -2.50 21.92
C GLU A 113 3.41 -1.16 21.93
N ASN A 114 3.52 -0.35 20.86
CA ASN A 114 3.00 1.02 20.77
C ASN A 114 1.91 1.17 19.72
N GLY A 115 0.99 0.21 19.68
CA GLY A 115 -0.01 0.12 18.61
C GLY A 115 -0.93 1.34 18.44
N GLU A 116 -1.15 2.13 19.48
CA GLU A 116 -1.93 3.37 19.41
C GLU A 116 -1.27 4.43 18.49
N GLU A 117 0.05 4.40 18.37
CA GLU A 117 0.83 5.34 17.55
C GLU A 117 0.79 5.03 16.06
N CYS A 118 0.45 3.80 15.67
CA CYS A 118 0.58 3.37 14.28
C CYS A 118 -0.60 2.59 13.71
N PHE A 119 -1.52 2.06 14.52
CA PHE A 119 -2.67 1.31 14.02
C PHE A 119 -3.88 2.20 13.76
N LEU A 120 -4.46 2.05 12.57
CA LEU A 120 -5.76 2.61 12.28
C LEU A 120 -6.81 2.00 13.22
N GLN A 121 -7.64 2.84 13.80
CA GLN A 121 -8.67 2.44 14.75
C GLN A 121 -10.05 2.50 14.11
N PHE A 122 -10.83 1.46 14.31
CA PHE A 122 -12.20 1.36 13.83
C PHE A 122 -13.16 1.41 15.00
N ILE A 123 -14.14 2.29 14.93
CA ILE A 123 -15.17 2.44 15.97
C ILE A 123 -16.43 1.79 15.45
N THR A 124 -16.84 0.70 16.10
CA THR A 124 -18.04 -0.05 15.75
C THR A 124 -19.13 0.10 16.79
N ASP A 125 -20.38 -0.11 16.39
CA ASP A 125 -21.49 -0.29 17.34
C ASP A 125 -21.51 -1.70 17.95
N GLU A 126 -22.53 -1.98 18.78
CA GLU A 126 -22.75 -3.28 19.44
C GLU A 126 -22.94 -4.44 18.45
N ASN A 127 -23.46 -4.16 17.25
CA ASN A 127 -23.66 -5.13 16.18
C ASN A 127 -22.38 -5.37 15.37
N GLY A 128 -21.33 -4.58 15.63
CA GLY A 128 -20.06 -4.64 14.93
C GLY A 128 -20.06 -3.90 13.59
N GLU A 129 -21.05 -3.04 13.32
CA GLU A 129 -21.08 -2.18 12.14
C GLU A 129 -20.13 -0.99 12.33
N LEU A 130 -19.40 -0.64 11.27
CA LEU A 130 -18.47 0.49 11.29
C LEU A 130 -19.24 1.81 11.37
N LYS A 131 -18.84 2.67 12.30
CA LYS A 131 -19.39 4.04 12.43
C LYS A 131 -18.34 5.09 12.16
N TYR A 132 -17.11 4.88 12.62
CA TYR A 132 -16.01 5.84 12.42
C TYR A 132 -14.68 5.14 12.20
N VAL A 133 -13.76 5.88 11.59
CA VAL A 133 -12.36 5.52 11.43
C VAL A 133 -11.53 6.61 12.08
N THR A 134 -10.58 6.23 12.92
CA THR A 134 -9.68 7.16 13.62
C THR A 134 -8.24 6.87 13.25
N LEU A 135 -7.54 7.90 12.79
CA LEU A 135 -6.10 7.85 12.52
C LEU A 135 -5.33 7.58 13.83
N PRO A 136 -4.16 6.95 13.76
CA PRO A 136 -3.33 6.75 14.94
C PRO A 136 -2.80 8.08 15.51
N SER A 137 -2.25 8.05 16.73
CA SER A 137 -1.80 9.27 17.41
C SER A 137 -0.63 9.98 16.72
N ALA A 138 0.21 9.25 15.98
CA ALA A 138 1.25 9.86 15.11
C ALA A 138 0.67 10.78 14.02
N LEU A 139 -0.61 10.60 13.68
CA LEU A 139 -1.37 11.42 12.71
C LEU A 139 -2.47 12.24 13.40
N ALA A 140 -2.21 12.68 14.64
CA ALA A 140 -3.07 13.57 15.42
C ALA A 140 -4.48 13.03 15.75
N SER A 141 -4.69 11.71 15.70
CA SER A 141 -5.94 11.05 16.13
C SER A 141 -7.21 11.62 15.50
N LYS A 142 -7.15 12.03 14.23
CA LYS A 142 -8.32 12.54 13.50
C LYS A 142 -9.34 11.44 13.25
N THR A 143 -10.62 11.75 13.46
CA THR A 143 -11.72 10.81 13.31
C THR A 143 -12.64 11.24 12.16
N PHE A 144 -13.11 10.28 11.37
CA PHE A 144 -14.02 10.48 10.23
C PHE A 144 -15.23 9.56 10.36
N ASN A 145 -16.40 9.98 9.87
CA ASN A 145 -17.52 9.04 9.72
C ASN A 145 -17.17 8.04 8.61
N TYR A 146 -17.65 6.81 8.76
CA TYR A 146 -17.35 5.76 7.78
C TYR A 146 -17.83 6.12 6.35
N TYR A 147 -18.93 6.86 6.20
CA TYR A 147 -19.48 7.24 4.90
C TYR A 147 -18.76 8.43 4.25
N ASP A 148 -17.88 9.13 4.96
CA ASP A 148 -17.21 10.33 4.44
C ASP A 148 -16.18 9.94 3.38
N HIS A 149 -16.28 10.49 2.17
CA HIS A 149 -15.19 10.42 1.20
C HIS A 149 -14.17 11.51 1.52
N ILE A 150 -12.90 11.11 1.72
CA ILE A 150 -11.80 12.03 2.05
C ILE A 150 -11.02 12.30 0.78
N SER A 151 -10.88 13.58 0.41
CA SER A 151 -10.16 13.98 -0.81
C SER A 151 -8.65 13.79 -0.68
N GLU A 152 -7.95 13.60 -1.81
CA GLU A 152 -6.49 13.43 -1.84
C GLU A 152 -5.76 14.61 -1.19
N ASP A 153 -6.20 15.85 -1.44
CA ASP A 153 -5.61 17.04 -0.81
C ASP A 153 -5.71 17.02 0.71
N LEU A 154 -6.85 16.58 1.25
CA LEU A 154 -7.07 16.52 2.69
C LEU A 154 -6.29 15.35 3.33
N LEU A 155 -6.23 14.20 2.65
CA LEU A 155 -5.37 13.09 3.04
C LEU A 155 -3.90 13.55 3.12
N ALA A 156 -3.43 14.32 2.14
CA ALA A 156 -2.09 14.88 2.15
C ALA A 156 -1.84 15.85 3.32
N GLN A 157 -2.82 16.70 3.67
CA GLN A 157 -2.75 17.56 4.86
C GLN A 157 -2.62 16.78 6.17
N TYR A 158 -3.24 15.60 6.24
CA TYR A 158 -3.11 14.70 7.39
C TYR A 158 -1.85 13.84 7.37
N GLY A 159 -0.91 14.08 6.44
CA GLY A 159 0.32 13.30 6.33
C GLY A 159 0.11 11.89 5.77
N LEU A 160 -1.05 11.60 5.16
CA LEU A 160 -1.34 10.32 4.52
C LEU A 160 -0.75 10.29 3.10
N VAL A 161 0.57 10.50 3.03
CA VAL A 161 1.35 10.44 1.80
C VAL A 161 2.37 9.32 1.95
N ASN A 162 2.20 8.25 1.17
CA ASN A 162 3.25 7.25 1.08
C ASN A 162 4.40 7.75 0.19
N GLN A 163 5.49 8.19 0.83
CA GLN A 163 6.69 8.66 0.15
C GLN A 163 7.33 7.56 -0.70
N MET A 164 7.39 6.33 -0.18
CA MET A 164 7.94 5.17 -0.89
C MET A 164 7.17 4.88 -2.18
N SER A 165 5.83 4.83 -2.12
CA SER A 165 4.98 4.70 -3.32
C SER A 165 5.22 5.85 -4.30
N SER A 166 5.34 7.08 -3.79
CA SER A 166 5.59 8.27 -4.60
C SER A 166 6.94 8.20 -5.33
N GLU A 167 7.99 7.75 -4.65
CA GLU A 167 9.31 7.53 -5.22
C GLU A 167 9.32 6.40 -6.24
N MET A 168 8.65 5.27 -5.95
CA MET A 168 8.48 4.18 -6.89
C MET A 168 7.77 4.64 -8.17
N LEU A 169 6.68 5.41 -8.05
CA LEU A 169 5.95 5.99 -9.17
C LEU A 169 6.82 6.94 -10.00
N LYS A 170 7.60 7.81 -9.35
CA LYS A 170 8.59 8.68 -10.01
C LYS A 170 9.65 7.86 -10.76
N ALA A 171 10.16 6.80 -10.13
CA ALA A 171 11.22 5.96 -10.68
C ALA A 171 10.79 5.18 -11.92
N ILE A 172 9.51 4.85 -12.06
CA ILE A 172 8.94 4.17 -13.24
C ILE A 172 8.23 5.11 -14.20
N ASN A 173 8.30 6.42 -13.97
CA ASN A 173 7.64 7.38 -14.82
C ASN A 173 8.21 7.32 -16.24
N ASN A 174 7.34 7.40 -17.25
CA ASN A 174 7.68 7.27 -18.67
C ASN A 174 8.37 5.95 -19.09
N LEU A 175 8.34 4.91 -18.24
CA LEU A 175 8.78 3.57 -18.62
C LEU A 175 7.62 2.73 -19.13
N GLU A 176 7.91 1.85 -20.09
CA GLU A 176 7.03 0.74 -20.44
C GLU A 176 7.07 -0.36 -19.36
N PHE A 177 6.07 -1.24 -19.34
CA PHE A 177 5.91 -2.27 -18.30
C PHE A 177 7.19 -3.05 -18.01
N GLY A 178 7.90 -3.54 -19.04
CA GLY A 178 9.08 -4.38 -18.85
C GLY A 178 10.24 -3.67 -18.15
N GLU A 179 10.48 -2.41 -18.51
CA GLU A 179 11.49 -1.56 -17.88
C GLU A 179 11.07 -1.12 -16.48
N ALA A 180 9.78 -0.80 -16.28
CA ALA A 180 9.23 -0.51 -14.97
C ALA A 180 9.41 -1.69 -14.00
N LEU A 181 9.08 -2.92 -14.43
CA LEU A 181 9.28 -4.12 -13.61
C LEU A 181 10.76 -4.33 -13.26
N LYS A 182 11.68 -4.18 -14.22
CA LYS A 182 13.13 -4.25 -13.95
C LYS A 182 13.58 -3.23 -12.92
N LYS A 183 13.06 -1.99 -13.02
CA LYS A 183 13.40 -0.89 -12.13
C LYS A 183 12.91 -1.16 -10.71
N LEU A 184 11.65 -1.59 -10.55
CA LEU A 184 11.07 -1.92 -9.24
C LEU A 184 11.80 -3.07 -8.56
N MET A 185 12.18 -4.11 -9.31
CA MET A 185 12.96 -5.24 -8.78
C MET A 185 14.40 -4.87 -8.39
N SER A 186 14.93 -3.73 -8.85
CA SER A 186 16.34 -3.38 -8.64
C SER A 186 16.71 -3.23 -7.15
N LYS A 187 18.01 -3.38 -6.85
CA LYS A 187 18.56 -3.24 -5.49
C LYS A 187 18.17 -1.93 -4.79
N ASN A 188 17.94 -0.87 -5.57
CA ASN A 188 17.68 0.46 -5.04
C ASN A 188 16.18 0.73 -4.78
N ILE A 189 15.28 -0.16 -5.19
CA ILE A 189 13.83 -0.01 -5.00
C ILE A 189 13.33 -1.12 -4.08
N CYS A 190 12.94 -2.28 -4.63
CA CYS A 190 12.45 -3.40 -3.80
C CYS A 190 13.54 -4.41 -3.42
N ASN A 191 14.74 -4.32 -4.00
CA ASN A 191 15.83 -5.29 -3.82
C ASN A 191 15.36 -6.75 -4.03
N TYR A 192 14.64 -6.99 -5.12
CA TYR A 192 14.01 -8.27 -5.42
C TYR A 192 14.68 -8.97 -6.58
N SER A 193 15.36 -10.10 -6.30
CA SER A 193 16.04 -10.84 -7.35
C SER A 193 15.07 -11.60 -8.25
N PHE A 194 15.49 -11.89 -9.47
CA PHE A 194 14.75 -12.74 -10.40
C PHE A 194 14.42 -14.11 -9.78
N ARG A 195 15.39 -14.71 -9.08
CA ARG A 195 15.22 -16.01 -8.42
C ARG A 195 14.24 -15.93 -7.27
N LEU A 196 14.31 -14.86 -6.46
CA LEU A 196 13.39 -14.68 -5.35
C LEU A 196 11.95 -14.53 -5.86
N LEU A 197 11.73 -13.80 -6.97
CA LEU A 197 10.40 -13.70 -7.60
C LEU A 197 9.89 -15.06 -8.06
N GLU A 198 10.73 -15.83 -8.75
CA GLU A 198 10.42 -17.19 -9.19
C GLU A 198 10.05 -18.10 -8.02
N ASP A 199 10.84 -18.07 -6.94
CA ASP A 199 10.66 -18.95 -5.78
C ASP A 199 9.43 -18.53 -4.95
N THR A 200 9.17 -17.22 -4.82
CA THR A 200 8.02 -16.68 -4.07
C THR A 200 6.69 -16.95 -4.78
N THR A 201 6.65 -16.72 -6.10
CA THR A 201 5.38 -16.70 -6.84
C THR A 201 5.10 -17.95 -7.64
N GLY A 202 6.12 -18.77 -7.92
CA GLY A 202 6.03 -19.86 -8.89
C GLY A 202 5.89 -19.41 -10.34
N LEU A 203 6.07 -18.12 -10.64
CA LEU A 203 6.26 -17.65 -12.01
C LEU A 203 7.53 -18.28 -12.58
N ASP A 204 7.41 -19.03 -13.68
CA ASP A 204 8.57 -19.67 -14.31
C ASP A 204 9.51 -18.64 -14.97
N LYS A 205 10.75 -19.06 -15.20
CA LYS A 205 11.80 -18.20 -15.77
C LYS A 205 11.41 -17.59 -17.11
N GLY A 206 10.70 -18.35 -17.95
CA GLY A 206 10.23 -17.89 -19.25
C GLY A 206 9.20 -16.77 -19.10
N THR A 207 8.22 -16.96 -18.21
CA THR A 207 7.21 -15.96 -17.89
C THR A 207 7.82 -14.68 -17.33
N ILE A 208 8.71 -14.76 -16.34
CA ILE A 208 9.38 -13.57 -15.78
C ILE A 208 10.22 -12.86 -16.84
N SER A 209 10.96 -13.61 -17.66
CA SER A 209 11.75 -13.04 -18.77
C SER A 209 10.86 -12.33 -19.79
N ASN A 210 9.70 -12.88 -20.14
CA ASN A 210 8.77 -12.27 -21.07
C ASN A 210 8.17 -10.98 -20.49
N MET A 211 7.74 -11.00 -19.22
CA MET A 211 7.24 -9.82 -18.52
C MET A 211 8.26 -8.68 -18.47
N ARG A 212 9.53 -8.99 -18.16
CA ARG A 212 10.64 -8.01 -18.17
C ARG A 212 10.93 -7.45 -19.58
N LYS A 213 10.43 -8.08 -20.64
CA LYS A 213 10.48 -7.58 -22.01
C LYS A 213 9.18 -6.91 -22.45
N GLY A 214 8.18 -6.78 -21.57
CA GLY A 214 6.87 -6.22 -21.89
C GLY A 214 5.93 -7.19 -22.61
N ASN A 215 6.22 -8.49 -22.63
CA ASN A 215 5.46 -9.49 -23.38
C ASN A 215 4.66 -10.43 -22.46
N ASN A 216 3.54 -10.97 -22.97
CA ASN A 216 2.68 -11.94 -22.28
C ASN A 216 2.16 -11.45 -20.91
N LEU A 217 1.67 -10.21 -20.91
CA LEU A 217 1.18 -9.50 -19.72
C LEU A 217 -0.28 -9.87 -19.45
N THR A 218 -0.51 -10.95 -18.71
CA THR A 218 -1.85 -11.35 -18.27
C THR A 218 -2.15 -10.82 -16.87
N LYS A 219 -3.44 -10.67 -16.52
CA LYS A 219 -3.89 -10.31 -15.15
C LYS A 219 -3.18 -11.15 -14.08
N LEU A 220 -3.24 -12.45 -14.25
CA LEU A 220 -2.62 -13.43 -13.35
C LEU A 220 -1.12 -13.15 -13.17
N ASN A 221 -0.36 -13.02 -14.27
CA ASN A 221 1.08 -12.84 -14.18
C ASN A 221 1.47 -11.49 -13.57
N VAL A 222 0.80 -10.41 -13.97
CA VAL A 222 1.09 -9.06 -13.50
C VAL A 222 0.77 -8.92 -12.01
N VAL A 223 -0.40 -9.39 -11.56
CA VAL A 223 -0.78 -9.33 -10.15
C VAL A 223 0.12 -10.24 -9.31
N SER A 224 0.42 -11.47 -9.78
CA SER A 224 1.34 -12.36 -9.09
C SER A 224 2.70 -11.69 -8.88
N ALA A 225 3.22 -11.00 -9.91
CA ALA A 225 4.47 -10.27 -9.80
C ALA A 225 4.38 -9.11 -8.80
N CYS A 226 3.33 -8.28 -8.87
CA CYS A 226 3.18 -7.12 -7.98
C CYS A 226 3.09 -7.52 -6.51
N LEU A 227 2.27 -8.53 -6.19
CA LEU A 227 2.16 -9.09 -4.84
C LEU A 227 3.49 -9.72 -4.40
N GLY A 228 4.11 -10.51 -5.27
CA GLY A 228 5.36 -11.21 -4.97
C GLY A 228 6.53 -10.28 -4.63
N ILE A 229 6.57 -9.07 -5.18
CA ILE A 229 7.61 -8.08 -4.85
C ILE A 229 7.15 -7.01 -3.85
N HIS A 230 5.95 -7.18 -3.28
CA HIS A 230 5.32 -6.29 -2.30
C HIS A 230 5.24 -4.83 -2.77
N ILE A 231 4.78 -4.61 -4.00
CA ILE A 231 4.56 -3.26 -4.52
C ILE A 231 3.25 -2.69 -3.95
N PRO A 232 3.26 -1.47 -3.37
CA PRO A 232 2.05 -0.80 -2.88
C PRO A 232 0.94 -0.61 -3.93
N SER A 233 -0.30 -0.42 -3.49
CA SER A 233 -1.48 -0.40 -4.36
C SER A 233 -1.38 0.60 -5.50
N ARG A 234 -0.97 1.85 -5.24
CA ARG A 234 -0.89 2.88 -6.28
C ARG A 234 0.09 2.53 -7.39
N VAL A 235 1.22 1.94 -7.01
CA VAL A 235 2.26 1.49 -7.95
C VAL A 235 1.77 0.25 -8.70
N SER A 236 1.08 -0.68 -8.03
CA SER A 236 0.45 -1.85 -8.64
C SER A 236 -0.63 -1.45 -9.68
N LYS A 237 -1.49 -0.47 -9.35
CA LYS A 237 -2.44 0.14 -10.31
C LYS A 237 -1.72 0.73 -11.52
N LYS A 238 -0.60 1.42 -11.31
CA LYS A 238 0.24 1.94 -12.41
C LYS A 238 0.80 0.80 -13.26
N MET A 239 1.25 -0.30 -12.67
CA MET A 239 1.74 -1.48 -13.39
C MET A 239 0.65 -2.16 -14.20
N LEU A 240 -0.57 -2.30 -13.68
CA LEU A 240 -1.72 -2.79 -14.46
C LEU A 240 -2.00 -1.89 -15.67
N LYS A 241 -1.99 -0.56 -15.47
CA LYS A 241 -2.18 0.40 -16.56
C LYS A 241 -1.09 0.28 -17.64
N LEU A 242 0.18 0.13 -17.24
CA LEU A 242 1.28 -0.09 -18.18
C LEU A 242 1.17 -1.41 -18.94
N ALA A 243 0.48 -2.40 -18.38
CA ALA A 243 0.16 -3.67 -19.02
C ALA A 243 -1.14 -3.65 -19.84
N GLU A 244 -1.80 -2.49 -19.94
CA GLU A 244 -3.12 -2.34 -20.60
C GLU A 244 -4.22 -3.22 -19.98
N ILE A 245 -4.13 -3.45 -18.68
CA ILE A 245 -5.09 -4.25 -17.91
C ILE A 245 -6.04 -3.33 -17.16
N THR A 246 -7.34 -3.52 -17.37
CA THR A 246 -8.41 -2.86 -16.62
C THR A 246 -9.15 -3.87 -15.75
N LEU A 247 -9.44 -3.48 -14.50
CA LEU A 247 -10.34 -4.21 -13.61
C LEU A 247 -11.69 -3.49 -13.62
N ASP A 248 -12.65 -4.07 -14.32
CA ASP A 248 -14.02 -3.56 -14.36
C ASP A 248 -14.81 -4.19 -13.19
N LEU A 249 -15.06 -3.38 -12.17
CA LEU A 249 -15.67 -3.82 -10.91
C LEU A 249 -17.20 -3.99 -11.01
N ASP A 250 -17.82 -3.39 -12.04
CA ASP A 250 -19.27 -3.40 -12.26
C ASP A 250 -19.76 -4.64 -13.03
N LEU A 251 -18.83 -5.50 -13.47
CA LEU A 251 -19.19 -6.72 -14.19
C LEU A 251 -20.01 -7.66 -13.32
N PRO A 252 -21.10 -8.26 -13.82
CA PRO A 252 -21.85 -9.27 -13.08
C PRO A 252 -21.18 -10.65 -13.15
N GLY A 253 -21.57 -11.52 -12.22
CA GLY A 253 -21.18 -12.93 -12.20
C GLY A 253 -19.70 -13.15 -11.90
N ASN A 254 -19.16 -14.29 -12.36
CA ASN A 254 -17.80 -14.71 -12.00
C ASN A 254 -16.74 -13.68 -12.39
N LYS A 255 -16.86 -13.02 -13.55
CA LYS A 255 -15.88 -12.00 -13.98
C LYS A 255 -15.83 -10.79 -13.02
N GLY A 256 -16.97 -10.40 -12.47
CA GLY A 256 -17.06 -9.38 -11.43
C GLY A 256 -16.36 -9.82 -10.16
N ILE A 257 -16.65 -11.03 -9.70
CA ILE A 257 -16.02 -11.62 -8.50
C ILE A 257 -14.49 -11.66 -8.67
N GLU A 258 -13.99 -12.09 -9.82
CA GLU A 258 -12.56 -12.12 -10.11
C GLU A 258 -11.93 -10.73 -10.09
N ASN A 259 -12.54 -9.74 -10.76
CA ASN A 259 -12.01 -8.38 -10.79
C ASN A 259 -12.01 -7.71 -9.41
N ASN A 260 -13.08 -7.92 -8.62
CA ASN A 260 -13.14 -7.45 -7.24
C ASN A 260 -12.07 -8.13 -6.37
N THR A 261 -11.83 -9.42 -6.56
CA THR A 261 -10.78 -10.15 -5.83
C THR A 261 -9.39 -9.62 -6.20
N TYR A 262 -9.11 -9.35 -7.47
CA TYR A 262 -7.86 -8.70 -7.90
C TYR A 262 -7.69 -7.31 -7.28
N ASP A 263 -8.75 -6.50 -7.27
CA ASP A 263 -8.73 -5.17 -6.67
C ASP A 263 -8.41 -5.24 -5.16
N MET A 264 -9.12 -6.11 -4.44
CA MET A 264 -8.89 -6.34 -3.02
C MET A 264 -7.47 -6.80 -2.71
N MET A 265 -6.92 -7.74 -3.50
CA MET A 265 -5.54 -8.19 -3.31
C MET A 265 -4.54 -7.03 -3.47
N ILE A 266 -4.72 -6.18 -4.47
CA ILE A 266 -3.81 -5.07 -4.73
C ILE A 266 -3.87 -4.02 -3.63
N HIS A 267 -5.05 -3.75 -3.08
CA HIS A 267 -5.23 -2.74 -2.03
C HIS A 267 -4.85 -3.22 -0.64
N LEU A 268 -5.24 -4.46 -0.30
CA LEU A 268 -5.14 -4.97 1.06
C LEU A 268 -3.98 -5.94 1.25
N LYS A 269 -3.54 -6.63 0.21
CA LYS A 269 -2.65 -7.80 0.34
C LYS A 269 -1.24 -7.57 -0.18
N TRP A 270 -0.92 -6.38 -0.68
CA TRP A 270 0.43 -6.06 -1.15
C TRP A 270 1.49 -6.21 -0.05
N ALA A 271 1.13 -6.03 1.22
CA ALA A 271 2.02 -6.22 2.37
C ALA A 271 1.98 -7.63 2.98
N THR A 272 1.04 -8.47 2.56
CA THR A 272 0.86 -9.84 3.05
C THR A 272 1.81 -10.79 2.33
N ASP A 273 2.32 -11.80 3.04
CA ASP A 273 3.17 -12.84 2.43
C ASP A 273 2.43 -13.55 1.30
N TYR A 274 3.10 -13.73 0.16
CA TYR A 274 2.48 -14.23 -1.05
C TYR A 274 1.85 -15.63 -0.89
N SER A 275 2.47 -16.50 -0.09
CA SER A 275 1.92 -17.81 0.26
C SER A 275 0.61 -17.72 1.02
N ASP A 276 0.52 -16.78 1.96
CA ASP A 276 -0.68 -16.60 2.79
C ASP A 276 -1.84 -16.08 1.94
N VAL A 277 -1.55 -15.18 1.00
CA VAL A 277 -2.53 -14.73 0.00
C VAL A 277 -3.01 -15.91 -0.86
N TYR A 278 -2.09 -16.78 -1.29
CA TYR A 278 -2.46 -17.97 -2.06
C TYR A 278 -3.35 -18.92 -1.25
N ASP A 279 -3.02 -19.18 0.02
CA ASP A 279 -3.78 -20.05 0.90
C ASP A 279 -5.18 -19.49 1.19
N GLU A 280 -5.32 -18.16 1.37
CA GLU A 280 -6.61 -17.48 1.46
C GLU A 280 -7.48 -17.72 0.20
N LEU A 281 -6.88 -17.63 -0.98
CA LEU A 281 -7.58 -17.89 -2.24
C LEU A 281 -7.97 -19.36 -2.41
N VAL A 282 -7.14 -20.31 -1.97
CA VAL A 282 -7.49 -21.75 -1.96
C VAL A 282 -8.74 -21.99 -1.12
N ASN A 283 -8.83 -21.39 0.06
CA ASN A 283 -10.01 -21.49 0.92
C ASN A 283 -11.28 -20.95 0.24
N GLN A 284 -11.12 -19.95 -0.63
CA GLN A 284 -12.20 -19.34 -1.41
C GLN A 284 -12.45 -20.04 -2.76
N LYS A 285 -11.65 -21.04 -3.15
CA LYS A 285 -11.64 -21.68 -4.48
C LYS A 285 -11.34 -20.70 -5.62
N LEU A 286 -10.49 -19.73 -5.36
CA LEU A 286 -10.05 -18.66 -6.26
C LEU A 286 -8.53 -18.69 -6.50
N GLU A 287 -7.86 -19.78 -6.17
CA GLU A 287 -6.41 -19.93 -6.26
C GLU A 287 -5.87 -19.80 -7.69
N TYR A 288 -6.74 -19.98 -8.70
CA TYR A 288 -6.41 -19.81 -10.11
C TYR A 288 -6.15 -18.34 -10.51
N LEU A 289 -6.42 -17.38 -9.62
CA LEU A 289 -6.21 -15.95 -9.89
C LEU A 289 -4.75 -15.50 -9.77
N ILE A 290 -3.92 -16.25 -9.06
CA ILE A 290 -2.48 -15.98 -8.98
C ILE A 290 -1.68 -17.27 -9.20
N LYS A 291 -0.38 -17.17 -9.42
CA LYS A 291 0.47 -18.35 -9.55
C LYS A 291 0.64 -19.05 -8.20
N GLN A 292 0.65 -20.38 -8.24
CA GLN A 292 0.97 -21.20 -7.09
C GLN A 292 2.44 -20.97 -6.68
N PRO A 293 2.72 -20.59 -5.41
CA PRO A 293 4.08 -20.49 -4.89
C PRO A 293 4.87 -21.80 -5.11
N LYS A 294 6.21 -21.73 -5.20
CA LYS A 294 7.00 -22.96 -5.16
C LYS A 294 7.00 -23.52 -3.74
N ILE A 295 6.77 -24.82 -3.64
CA ILE A 295 6.91 -25.61 -2.41
C ILE A 295 8.38 -25.88 -2.14
#